data_AF-A0A7C3WZ91-F1
#
_entry.id   AF-A0A7C3WZ91-F1
#
_cell.length_a   1.000
_cell.length_b   1.000
_cell.length_c   1.000
_cell.angle_alpha   90.00
_cell.angle_beta   90.00
_cell.angle_gamma   90.00
#
_symmetry.space_group_name_H-M   'P 1'
#
loop_
_entity.id
_entity.type
_entity.pdbx_description
1 polymer ?
#
loop_
_entity_poly.entity_id
_entity_poly.type
_entity_poly.pdbx_seq_one_letter_code
_entity_poly.pdbx_strand_id
1 'polypeptide(L)'
;MYLFMRDKFIGCLLGAAIGDALGAFIEGLNEFNYKYWIKHVESAKSLIYTDDTHMTIGVAESLIKNEGFNGEDMANTFIKNYEKEPYRGYGPGPPKVFKLIKSGKTWIDASKEIYPSGSFGNGAAMRIAPIALLYFNDLNKLKEAAYWSSHITHAHNLGKEGAALQAYAVVNSFNIDGFK
;
A
#
# COMPACT_ATOMS: atom_id res chain seq x y z
N MET A 1 5.43 16.84 21.86
CA MET A 1 6.01 16.44 20.56
C MET A 1 5.76 14.96 20.24
N TYR A 2 6.17 14.01 21.09
CA TYR A 2 5.94 12.56 20.85
C TYR A 2 4.47 12.13 20.76
N LEU A 3 3.59 12.64 21.63
CA LEU A 3 2.14 12.29 21.59
C LEU A 3 1.47 12.76 20.28
N PHE A 4 1.78 13.97 19.81
CA PHE A 4 1.23 14.53 18.57
C PHE A 4 1.64 13.75 17.32
N MET A 5 2.87 13.24 17.27
CA MET A 5 3.33 12.41 16.15
C MET A 5 2.67 11.04 16.13
N ARG A 6 2.43 10.44 17.31
CA ARG A 6 1.72 9.18 17.42
C ARG A 6 0.30 9.28 16.84
N ASP A 7 -0.42 10.34 17.16
CA ASP A 7 -1.78 10.54 16.66
C ASP A 7 -1.81 10.72 15.13
N LYS A 8 -0.84 11.45 14.57
CA LYS A 8 -0.67 11.56 13.11
C LYS A 8 -0.40 10.20 12.44
N PHE A 9 0.41 9.35 13.06
CA PHE A 9 0.74 8.02 12.52
C PHE A 9 -0.47 7.09 12.55
N ILE A 10 -1.19 7.08 13.68
CA ILE A 10 -2.44 6.34 13.83
C ILE A 10 -3.47 6.84 12.81
N GLY A 11 -3.66 8.16 12.73
CA GLY A 11 -4.59 8.79 11.79
C GLY A 11 -4.26 8.49 10.33
N CYS A 12 -2.98 8.44 9.97
CA CYS A 12 -2.53 8.09 8.62
C CYS A 12 -2.92 6.65 8.25
N LEU A 13 -2.62 5.66 9.11
CA LEU A 13 -2.93 4.26 8.85
C LEU A 13 -4.44 3.98 8.89
N LEU A 14 -5.15 4.54 9.88
CA LEU A 14 -6.61 4.40 9.96
C LEU A 14 -7.30 5.11 8.79
N GLY A 15 -6.83 6.31 8.41
CA GLY A 15 -7.37 7.06 7.29
C GLY A 15 -7.21 6.30 5.97
N ALA A 16 -6.07 5.66 5.74
CA ALA A 16 -5.86 4.79 4.58
C ALA A 16 -6.86 3.62 4.58
N ALA A 17 -7.00 2.90 5.70
CA ALA A 17 -7.91 1.76 5.80
C ALA A 17 -9.41 2.14 5.70
N ILE A 18 -9.80 3.27 6.29
CA ILE A 18 -11.14 3.81 6.19
C ILE A 18 -11.43 4.24 4.74
N GLY A 19 -10.48 4.92 4.10
CA GLY A 19 -10.60 5.35 2.70
C GLY A 19 -10.79 4.18 1.75
N ASP A 20 -9.97 3.14 1.89
CA ASP A 20 -10.11 1.85 1.20
C ASP A 20 -11.53 1.29 1.40
N ALA A 21 -11.91 1.01 2.65
CA ALA A 21 -13.16 0.30 2.93
C ALA A 21 -14.42 1.09 2.52
N LEU A 22 -14.37 2.43 2.56
CA LEU A 22 -15.43 3.31 2.08
C LEU A 22 -15.49 3.40 0.55
N GLY A 23 -14.34 3.32 -0.13
CA GLY A 23 -14.20 3.39 -1.58
C GLY A 23 -14.51 2.07 -2.28
N ALA A 24 -14.29 0.94 -1.62
CA ALA A 24 -14.45 -0.41 -2.18
C ALA A 24 -15.83 -0.64 -2.83
N PHE A 25 -16.90 -0.12 -2.22
CA PHE A 25 -18.27 -0.29 -2.74
C PHE A 25 -18.53 0.39 -4.09
N ILE A 26 -17.77 1.44 -4.41
CA ILE A 26 -17.95 2.24 -5.63
C ILE A 26 -16.86 1.99 -6.67
N GLU A 27 -15.97 1.03 -6.43
CA GLU A 27 -14.89 0.70 -7.36
C GLU A 27 -15.43 0.23 -8.70
N GLY A 28 -14.86 0.74 -9.80
CA GLY A 28 -15.23 0.36 -11.16
C GLY A 28 -16.57 0.90 -11.67
N LEU A 29 -17.29 1.70 -10.88
CA LEU A 29 -18.51 2.36 -11.34
C LEU A 29 -18.18 3.49 -12.32
N ASN A 30 -18.92 3.55 -13.44
CA ASN A 30 -18.80 4.63 -14.42
C ASN A 30 -19.40 5.95 -13.93
N GLU A 31 -20.38 5.87 -13.02
CA GLU A 31 -21.08 7.03 -12.46
C GLU A 31 -21.15 6.93 -10.94
N PHE A 32 -20.83 8.03 -10.26
CA PHE A 32 -20.90 8.13 -8.80
C PHE A 32 -22.19 8.82 -8.36
N ASN A 33 -22.97 8.15 -7.50
CA ASN A 33 -24.14 8.74 -6.86
C ASN A 33 -23.90 8.90 -5.36
N TYR A 34 -23.63 10.14 -4.93
CA TYR A 34 -23.34 10.47 -3.54
C TYR A 34 -24.45 10.06 -2.56
N LYS A 35 -25.73 10.24 -2.91
CA LYS A 35 -26.86 9.89 -2.03
C LYS A 35 -26.94 8.38 -1.81
N TYR A 36 -26.69 7.60 -2.86
CA TYR A 36 -26.67 6.15 -2.77
C TYR A 36 -25.48 5.66 -1.94
N TRP A 37 -24.30 6.25 -2.14
CA TRP A 37 -23.10 5.93 -1.37
C TRP A 37 -23.28 6.21 0.13
N ILE A 38 -23.79 7.38 0.52
CA ILE A 38 -24.08 7.70 1.92
C ILE A 38 -25.03 6.68 2.54
N LYS A 39 -26.15 6.36 1.86
CA LYS A 39 -27.10 5.36 2.35
C LYS A 39 -26.45 3.99 2.54
N HIS A 40 -25.56 3.58 1.63
CA HIS A 40 -24.80 2.34 1.78
C HIS A 40 -23.92 2.37 3.03
N VAL A 41 -23.09 3.42 3.18
CA VAL A 41 -22.18 3.58 4.32
C VAL A 41 -22.92 3.63 5.65
N GLU A 42 -24.02 4.38 5.75
CA GLU A 42 -24.82 4.49 6.98
C GLU A 42 -25.55 3.20 7.36
N SER A 43 -25.86 2.34 6.38
CA SER A 43 -26.54 1.06 6.61
C SER A 43 -25.58 -0.12 6.80
N ALA A 44 -24.28 0.07 6.55
CA ALA A 44 -23.27 -0.97 6.69
C ALA A 44 -23.05 -1.31 8.18
N LYS A 45 -23.19 -2.59 8.53
CA LYS A 45 -22.87 -3.07 9.89
C LYS A 45 -21.37 -3.04 10.19
N SER A 46 -20.56 -3.19 9.15
CA SER A 46 -19.11 -3.18 9.19
C SER A 46 -18.57 -2.79 7.82
N LEU A 47 -17.52 -1.99 7.79
CA LEU A 47 -16.75 -1.72 6.57
C LEU A 47 -15.70 -2.81 6.38
N ILE A 48 -15.50 -3.26 5.15
CA ILE A 48 -14.57 -4.33 4.79
C ILE A 48 -13.50 -3.72 3.87
N TYR A 49 -12.24 -3.83 4.27
CA TYR A 49 -11.09 -3.36 3.49
C TYR A 49 -10.68 -4.36 2.39
N THR A 50 -9.97 -3.89 1.37
CA THR A 50 -9.50 -4.65 0.20
C THR A 50 -8.00 -4.98 0.25
N ASP A 51 -7.39 -5.27 -0.90
CA ASP A 51 -5.97 -5.50 -1.03
C ASP A 51 -5.13 -4.27 -0.68
N ASP A 52 -5.66 -3.05 -0.78
CA ASP A 52 -4.99 -1.81 -0.36
C ASP A 52 -4.54 -1.90 1.11
N THR A 53 -5.49 -2.09 2.03
CA THR A 53 -5.18 -2.25 3.46
C THR A 53 -4.45 -3.56 3.73
N HIS A 54 -4.83 -4.65 3.07
CA HIS A 54 -4.21 -5.96 3.33
C HIS A 54 -2.71 -5.96 2.97
N MET A 55 -2.33 -5.34 1.85
CA MET A 55 -0.92 -5.14 1.50
C MET A 55 -0.24 -4.10 2.39
N THR A 56 -0.94 -3.05 2.82
CA THR A 56 -0.43 -2.07 3.79
C THR A 56 -0.01 -2.75 5.11
N ILE A 57 -0.84 -3.66 5.62
CA ILE A 57 -0.53 -4.47 6.80
C ILE A 57 0.74 -5.30 6.54
N GLY A 58 0.84 -5.97 5.40
CA GLY A 58 2.03 -6.74 5.04
C GLY A 58 3.32 -5.90 4.97
N VAL A 59 3.25 -4.65 4.51
CA VAL A 59 4.38 -3.72 4.55
C VAL A 59 4.77 -3.45 6.00
N ALA A 60 3.80 -3.09 6.85
CA ALA A 60 4.05 -2.78 8.25
C ALA A 60 4.64 -3.98 9.02
N GLU A 61 4.09 -5.18 8.85
CA GLU A 61 4.59 -6.42 9.46
C GLU A 61 6.06 -6.67 9.14
N SER A 62 6.44 -6.55 7.86
CA SER A 62 7.82 -6.76 7.43
C SER A 62 8.77 -5.67 7.95
N LEU A 63 8.35 -4.39 7.89
CA LEU A 63 9.15 -3.29 8.43
C LEU A 63 9.42 -3.44 9.93
N ILE A 64 8.40 -3.84 10.70
CA ILE A 64 8.53 -4.06 12.14
C ILE A 64 9.48 -5.23 12.42
N LYS A 65 9.33 -6.34 11.69
CA LYS A 65 10.13 -7.54 11.87
C LYS A 65 11.62 -7.32 11.60
N ASN A 66 11.94 -6.50 10.59
CA ASN A 66 13.33 -6.31 10.13
C ASN A 66 13.93 -4.97 10.57
N GLU A 67 13.20 -4.17 11.35
CA GLU A 67 13.58 -2.81 11.76
C GLU A 67 13.96 -1.91 10.55
N GLY A 68 13.31 -2.13 9.42
CA GLY A 68 13.68 -1.53 8.14
C GLY A 68 13.17 -2.31 6.94
N PHE A 69 13.47 -1.80 5.74
CA PHE A 69 13.11 -2.49 4.50
C PHE A 69 13.96 -3.76 4.28
N ASN A 70 13.28 -4.90 4.11
CA ASN A 70 13.86 -6.15 3.61
C ASN A 70 12.97 -6.69 2.50
N GLY A 71 13.45 -6.66 1.25
CA GLY A 71 12.64 -7.01 0.08
C GLY A 71 12.21 -8.49 0.03
N GLU A 72 13.08 -9.39 0.49
CA GLU A 72 12.78 -10.83 0.51
C GLU A 72 11.72 -11.15 1.56
N ASP A 73 11.88 -10.63 2.78
CA ASP A 73 10.90 -10.82 3.85
C ASP A 73 9.55 -10.17 3.51
N MET A 74 9.56 -8.96 2.93
CA MET A 74 8.32 -8.27 2.54
C MET A 74 7.58 -9.03 1.43
N ALA A 75 8.30 -9.55 0.43
CA ALA A 75 7.71 -10.39 -0.60
C ALA A 75 7.10 -11.67 0.00
N ASN A 76 7.81 -12.36 0.90
CA ASN A 76 7.32 -13.55 1.58
C ASN A 76 6.11 -13.25 2.49
N THR A 77 6.09 -12.09 3.14
CA THR A 77 4.96 -11.62 3.94
C THR A 77 3.73 -11.40 3.07
N PHE A 78 3.86 -10.75 1.91
CA PHE A 78 2.76 -10.60 0.96
C PHE A 78 2.22 -11.95 0.47
N ILE A 79 3.10 -12.90 0.14
CA ILE A 79 2.70 -14.24 -0.30
C ILE A 79 1.89 -14.93 0.79
N LYS A 80 2.41 -14.96 2.02
CA LYS A 80 1.75 -15.59 3.16
C LYS A 80 0.39 -14.97 3.47
N ASN A 81 0.28 -13.65 3.39
CA ASN A 81 -0.97 -12.94 3.66
C ASN A 81 -1.98 -13.22 2.54
N TYR A 82 -1.57 -13.12 1.27
CA TYR A 82 -2.39 -13.46 0.12
C TYR A 82 -2.92 -14.90 0.17
N GLU A 83 -2.10 -15.88 0.57
CA GLU A 83 -2.54 -17.27 0.66
C GLU A 83 -3.62 -17.51 1.73
N LYS A 84 -3.60 -16.72 2.82
CA LYS A 84 -4.64 -16.77 3.85
C LYS A 84 -5.93 -16.09 3.39
N GLU A 85 -5.82 -14.96 2.70
CA GLU A 85 -6.96 -14.13 2.31
C GLU A 85 -6.88 -13.72 0.83
N PRO A 86 -6.96 -14.67 -0.13
CA PRO A 86 -6.81 -14.38 -1.55
C PRO A 86 -8.00 -13.60 -2.14
N TYR A 87 -9.12 -13.57 -1.41
CA TYR A 87 -10.40 -12.95 -1.82
C TYR A 87 -10.45 -11.44 -1.56
N ARG A 88 -9.33 -10.80 -1.20
CA ARG A 88 -9.28 -9.37 -0.81
C ARG A 88 -9.39 -8.36 -1.95
N GLY A 89 -9.53 -8.78 -3.20
CA GLY A 89 -9.70 -7.86 -4.34
C GLY A 89 -8.44 -7.61 -5.16
N TYR A 90 -7.36 -8.35 -4.90
CA TYR A 90 -6.10 -8.23 -5.64
C TYR A 90 -6.30 -8.18 -7.17
N GLY A 91 -5.70 -7.16 -7.79
CA GLY A 91 -5.52 -7.14 -9.24
C GLY A 91 -4.73 -8.36 -9.74
N PRO A 92 -4.73 -8.64 -11.05
CA PRO A 92 -4.14 -9.87 -11.60
C PRO A 92 -2.60 -9.93 -11.52
N GLY A 93 -1.93 -8.81 -11.22
CA GLY A 93 -0.48 -8.69 -11.15
C GLY A 93 0.15 -9.38 -9.94
N PRO A 94 -0.11 -8.91 -8.70
CA PRO A 94 0.51 -9.45 -7.49
C PRO A 94 0.42 -10.98 -7.35
N PRO A 95 -0.75 -11.63 -7.56
CA PRO A 95 -0.84 -13.10 -7.46
C PRO A 95 0.10 -13.84 -8.43
N LYS A 96 0.30 -13.32 -9.65
CA LYS A 96 1.24 -13.91 -10.62
C LYS A 96 2.68 -13.74 -10.18
N VAL A 97 3.02 -12.57 -9.64
CA VAL A 97 4.36 -12.30 -9.08
C VAL A 97 4.66 -13.22 -7.90
N PHE A 98 3.70 -13.39 -6.99
CA PHE A 98 3.79 -14.31 -5.85
C PHE A 98 4.06 -15.74 -6.31
N LYS A 99 3.35 -16.21 -7.34
CA LYS A 99 3.56 -17.53 -7.94
C LYS A 99 4.98 -17.70 -8.50
N LEU A 100 5.52 -16.68 -9.18
CA LEU A 100 6.89 -16.72 -9.70
C LEU A 100 7.92 -16.80 -8.59
N ILE A 101 7.78 -15.98 -7.55
CA ILE A 101 8.69 -16.01 -6.39
C ILE A 101 8.67 -17.39 -5.73
N LYS A 102 7.48 -17.95 -5.50
CA LYS A 102 7.33 -19.32 -4.98
C LYS A 102 7.94 -20.41 -5.88
N SER A 103 8.04 -20.17 -7.18
CA SER A 103 8.70 -21.08 -8.13
C SER A 103 10.22 -20.94 -8.18
N GLY A 104 10.80 -20.11 -7.29
CA GLY A 104 12.25 -19.93 -7.16
C GLY A 104 12.79 -18.68 -7.84
N LYS A 105 11.94 -17.79 -8.37
CA LYS A 105 12.39 -16.49 -8.87
C LYS A 105 12.71 -15.55 -7.71
N THR A 106 13.70 -14.68 -7.91
CA THR A 106 14.00 -13.64 -6.95
C THR A 106 12.86 -12.62 -6.91
N TRP A 107 12.64 -11.98 -5.76
CA TRP A 107 11.68 -10.89 -5.63
C TRP A 107 12.02 -9.67 -6.51
N ILE A 108 13.28 -9.58 -6.97
CA ILE A 108 13.79 -8.52 -7.87
C ILE A 108 13.32 -8.75 -9.31
N ASP A 109 13.27 -10.01 -9.76
CA ASP A 109 13.02 -10.32 -11.18
C ASP A 109 11.58 -10.72 -11.48
N ALA A 110 10.87 -11.28 -10.49
CA ALA A 110 9.54 -11.83 -10.69
C ALA A 110 8.53 -10.82 -11.28
N SER A 111 8.56 -9.54 -10.85
CA SER A 111 7.63 -8.53 -11.37
C SER A 111 7.91 -8.08 -12.80
N LYS A 112 9.16 -8.22 -13.27
CA LYS A 112 9.57 -7.88 -14.65
C LYS A 112 9.10 -8.92 -15.67
N GLU A 113 8.89 -10.16 -15.25
CA GLU A 113 8.44 -11.25 -16.13
C GLU A 113 6.93 -11.17 -16.44
N ILE A 114 6.13 -10.58 -15.55
CA ILE A 114 4.67 -10.45 -15.76
C ILE A 114 4.33 -9.34 -16.74
N TYR A 115 5.09 -8.24 -16.69
CA TYR A 115 4.92 -7.09 -17.57
C TYR A 115 6.30 -6.71 -18.11
N PRO A 116 6.55 -6.78 -19.43
CA PRO A 116 7.88 -6.52 -20.00
C PRO A 116 8.49 -5.16 -19.61
N SER A 117 7.65 -4.16 -19.38
CA SER A 117 8.04 -2.83 -18.87
C SER A 117 7.76 -2.65 -17.36
N GLY A 118 7.14 -3.62 -16.71
CA GLY A 118 6.60 -3.57 -15.34
C GLY A 118 5.17 -3.02 -15.28
N SER A 119 4.45 -3.31 -14.19
CA SER A 119 3.14 -2.69 -13.92
C SER A 119 3.31 -1.20 -13.56
N PHE A 120 2.53 -0.33 -14.19
CA PHE A 120 2.42 1.10 -13.89
C PHE A 120 1.18 1.45 -13.04
N GLY A 121 0.46 0.44 -12.54
CA GLY A 121 -0.70 0.63 -11.65
C GLY A 121 -0.35 1.27 -10.31
N ASN A 122 -1.38 1.70 -9.59
CA ASN A 122 -1.27 2.39 -8.29
C ASN A 122 -0.95 1.44 -7.11
N GLY A 123 -0.92 0.12 -7.32
CA GLY A 123 -0.89 -0.86 -6.22
C GLY A 123 0.36 -0.82 -5.33
N ALA A 124 1.44 -0.15 -5.78
CA ALA A 124 2.56 0.17 -4.90
C ALA A 124 2.31 1.42 -4.05
N ALA A 125 1.65 2.43 -4.61
CA ALA A 125 1.32 3.68 -3.92
C ALA A 125 0.24 3.49 -2.85
N MET A 126 -0.77 2.66 -3.10
CA MET A 126 -1.88 2.42 -2.16
C MET A 126 -1.41 1.90 -0.80
N ARG A 127 -0.27 1.18 -0.77
CA ARG A 127 0.28 0.52 0.42
C ARG A 127 1.48 1.22 1.06
N ILE A 128 1.80 2.45 0.62
CA ILE A 128 3.10 3.06 0.92
C ILE A 128 3.20 3.70 2.31
N ALA A 129 2.06 3.91 2.98
CA ALA A 129 2.00 4.67 4.23
C ALA A 129 3.00 4.19 5.30
N PRO A 130 3.18 2.89 5.60
CA PRO A 130 4.11 2.46 6.65
C PRO A 130 5.57 2.83 6.35
N ILE A 131 5.97 2.82 5.07
CA ILE A 131 7.31 3.27 4.65
C ILE A 131 7.45 4.79 4.87
N ALA A 132 6.42 5.56 4.53
CA ALA A 132 6.38 6.99 4.78
C ALA A 132 6.49 7.33 6.27
N LEU A 133 5.80 6.56 7.11
CA LEU A 133 5.86 6.73 8.56
C LEU A 133 7.22 6.34 9.14
N LEU A 134 7.84 5.26 8.68
CA LEU A 134 9.12 4.81 9.20
C LEU A 134 10.26 5.78 8.85
N TYR A 135 10.26 6.31 7.63
CA TYR A 135 11.32 7.18 7.09
C TYR A 135 10.94 8.65 7.01
N PHE A 136 9.96 9.10 7.81
CA PHE A 136 9.43 10.47 7.75
C PHE A 136 10.48 11.58 7.97
N ASN A 137 11.60 11.25 8.61
CA ASN A 137 12.71 12.16 8.90
C ASN A 137 13.96 11.92 8.01
N ASP A 138 13.94 10.94 7.11
CA ASP A 138 15.03 10.60 6.20
C ASP A 138 14.49 10.43 4.78
N LEU A 139 14.40 11.55 4.06
CA LEU A 139 13.81 11.61 2.72
C LEU A 139 14.59 10.81 1.66
N ASN A 140 15.87 10.53 1.89
CA ASN A 140 16.66 9.70 1.00
C ASN A 140 16.28 8.23 1.16
N LYS A 141 16.26 7.74 2.42
CA LYS A 141 15.79 6.37 2.70
C LYS A 141 14.32 6.18 2.36
N LEU A 142 13.49 7.21 2.52
CA LEU A 142 12.09 7.21 2.11
C LEU A 142 11.95 6.84 0.63
N LYS A 143 12.67 7.54 -0.24
CA LYS A 143 12.63 7.29 -1.68
C LYS A 143 13.16 5.91 -2.02
N GLU A 144 14.30 5.54 -1.45
CA GLU A 144 14.93 4.25 -1.69
C GLU A 144 13.99 3.09 -1.29
N ALA A 145 13.45 3.11 -0.08
CA ALA A 145 12.52 2.09 0.42
C ALA A 145 11.21 2.08 -0.37
N ALA A 146 10.70 3.24 -0.79
CA ALA A 146 9.52 3.32 -1.65
C ALA A 146 9.77 2.65 -3.01
N TYR A 147 10.93 2.87 -3.64
CA TYR A 147 11.27 2.26 -4.92
C TYR A 147 11.43 0.75 -4.80
N TRP A 148 12.16 0.28 -3.80
CA TRP A 148 12.42 -1.15 -3.64
C TRP A 148 11.19 -1.93 -3.19
N SER A 149 10.35 -1.37 -2.30
CA SER A 149 9.07 -2.01 -1.95
C SER A 149 8.07 -2.04 -3.12
N SER A 150 8.09 -1.01 -3.96
CA SER A 150 7.34 -0.98 -5.22
C SER A 150 7.82 -2.05 -6.17
N HIS A 151 9.14 -2.23 -6.31
CA HIS A 151 9.76 -3.16 -7.25
C HIS A 151 9.28 -4.60 -7.10
N ILE A 152 8.89 -5.01 -5.89
CA ILE A 152 8.34 -6.33 -5.60
C ILE A 152 7.16 -6.66 -6.53
N THR A 153 6.28 -5.70 -6.86
CA THR A 153 5.11 -5.97 -7.73
C THR A 153 4.96 -5.00 -8.91
N HIS A 154 5.62 -3.84 -8.86
CA HIS A 154 5.54 -2.74 -9.83
C HIS A 154 6.96 -2.33 -10.23
N ALA A 155 7.55 -3.04 -11.20
CA ALA A 155 8.90 -2.74 -11.68
C ALA A 155 9.00 -1.48 -12.56
N HIS A 156 7.87 -1.00 -13.11
CA HIS A 156 7.84 0.16 -14.00
C HIS A 156 8.18 1.44 -13.24
N ASN A 157 8.94 2.34 -13.87
CA ASN A 157 9.35 3.60 -13.24
C ASN A 157 8.13 4.43 -12.79
N LEU A 158 7.11 4.59 -13.64
CA LEU A 158 5.86 5.29 -13.24
C LEU A 158 5.19 4.72 -11.98
N GLY A 159 5.19 3.39 -11.79
CA GLY A 159 4.65 2.78 -10.58
C GLY A 159 5.49 3.13 -9.33
N LYS A 160 6.82 3.14 -9.46
CA LYS A 160 7.75 3.52 -8.38
C LYS A 160 7.69 5.01 -8.06
N GLU A 161 7.67 5.86 -9.08
CA GLU A 161 7.55 7.31 -8.92
C GLU A 161 6.20 7.67 -8.28
N GLY A 162 5.11 7.01 -8.68
CA GLY A 162 3.80 7.20 -8.05
C GLY A 162 3.80 6.84 -6.56
N ALA A 163 4.45 5.73 -6.19
CA ALA A 163 4.60 5.36 -4.79
C ALA A 163 5.48 6.34 -4.01
N ALA A 164 6.61 6.76 -4.57
CA ALA A 164 7.47 7.76 -3.94
C ALA A 164 6.75 9.10 -3.76
N LEU A 165 6.02 9.58 -4.77
CA LEU A 165 5.19 10.78 -4.70
C LEU A 165 4.18 10.69 -3.57
N GLN A 166 3.45 9.58 -3.47
CA GLN A 166 2.49 9.35 -2.40
C GLN A 166 3.17 9.33 -1.02
N ALA A 167 4.36 8.72 -0.90
CA ALA A 167 5.13 8.70 0.33
C ALA A 167 5.55 10.11 0.78
N TYR A 168 6.05 10.92 -0.16
CA TYR A 168 6.37 12.33 0.10
C TYR A 168 5.13 13.13 0.49
N ALA A 169 3.98 12.90 -0.15
CA ALA A 169 2.73 13.59 0.20
C ALA A 169 2.33 13.31 1.66
N VAL A 170 2.42 12.05 2.11
CA VAL A 170 2.17 11.66 3.51
C VAL A 170 3.12 12.41 4.45
N VAL A 171 4.43 12.38 4.20
CA VAL A 171 5.42 13.05 5.07
C VAL A 171 5.19 14.57 5.12
N ASN A 172 4.90 15.20 3.99
CA ASN A 172 4.62 16.64 3.94
C ASN A 172 3.34 17.02 4.67
N SER A 173 2.33 16.13 4.71
CA SER A 173 1.08 16.38 5.45
C SER A 173 1.32 16.59 6.96
N PHE A 174 2.42 16.06 7.51
CA PHE A 174 2.76 16.24 8.92
C PHE A 174 3.26 17.64 9.27
N ASN A 175 3.69 18.42 8.28
CA ASN A 175 4.15 19.80 8.48
C ASN A 175 3.04 20.84 8.27
N ILE A 176 1.81 20.40 7.99
CA ILE A 176 0.65 21.29 7.89
C ILE A 176 0.14 21.56 9.30
N ASP A 177 0.66 22.62 9.92
CA ASP A 177 0.07 23.22 11.12
C ASP A 177 -1.13 24.07 10.70
N GLY A 178 -2.35 23.53 10.79
CA GLY A 178 -3.52 24.32 10.43
C GLY A 178 -4.80 23.56 10.12
N PHE A 179 -5.32 22.81 11.10
CA PHE A 179 -6.77 22.74 11.26
C PHE A 179 -7.06 23.26 12.66
N LYS A 180 -7.23 24.58 12.76
CA LYS A 180 -7.95 25.21 13.86
C LYS A 180 -9.43 25.24 13.51
#